data_AF-A0A2V7APG5-F1
#
_entry.id   AF-A0A2V7APG5-F1
#
_cell.length_a   1.000
_cell.length_b   1.000
_cell.length_c   1.000
_cell.angle_alpha   90.00
_cell.angle_beta   90.00
_cell.angle_gamma   90.00
#
_symmetry.space_group_name_H-M   'P 1'
#
loop_
_entity.id
_entity.type
_entity.pdbx_description
1 polymer ?
#
loop_
_entity_poly.entity_id
_entity_poly.type
_entity_poly.pdbx_seq_one_letter_code
_entity_poly.pdbx_strand_id
1 'polypeptide(L)'
;MIGAESLWKYGPAIVTLVGAIIAASGVFWSAYRQVETSRQLREKTQEIADLNQTLNIKSTETLNQLTGGDSFVYFEPLKRGGRLALFLRQAGNYPSFDVTLRLHESGNLLAPPILVGTVRRGSGFDWITFPPFLELPERPTAGDTHVRNYQIEVSARNGIFVHNIRVEPVKGEWRTDSTDLVKPGQGRIALPPGFKEAQDQ
;
A
#
# COMPACT_ATOMS: atom_id res chain seq x y z
N MET A 1 79.77 -35.22 29.49
CA MET A 1 80.18 -34.85 28.11
C MET A 1 79.38 -35.71 27.15
N ILE A 2 78.28 -35.17 26.60
CA ILE A 2 77.50 -35.85 25.57
C ILE A 2 78.12 -35.44 24.22
N GLY A 3 78.66 -36.44 23.50
CA GLY A 3 79.44 -36.21 22.29
C GLY A 3 78.62 -35.61 21.15
N ALA A 4 79.20 -34.59 20.51
CA ALA A 4 78.64 -33.87 19.37
C ALA A 4 78.35 -34.76 18.14
N GLU A 5 78.81 -36.02 18.13
CA GLU A 5 78.59 -36.97 17.02
C GLU A 5 77.23 -37.70 17.07
N SER A 6 76.51 -37.69 18.20
CA SER A 6 75.19 -38.35 18.27
C SER A 6 74.05 -37.54 17.64
N LEU A 7 74.21 -36.22 17.54
CA LEU A 7 73.23 -35.28 16.98
C LEU A 7 73.13 -35.36 15.44
N TRP A 8 74.24 -35.64 14.76
CA TRP A 8 74.26 -35.72 13.28
C TRP A 8 73.61 -36.99 12.71
N LYS A 9 73.56 -38.08 13.49
CA LYS A 9 72.86 -39.33 13.11
C LYS A 9 71.33 -39.15 13.03
N TYR A 10 70.79 -38.16 13.75
CA TYR A 10 69.37 -37.76 13.74
C TYR A 10 69.13 -36.42 13.03
N GLY A 11 70.16 -35.83 12.41
CA GLY A 11 70.10 -34.52 11.75
C GLY A 11 68.94 -34.37 10.76
N PRO A 12 68.69 -35.33 9.85
CA PRO A 12 67.55 -35.28 8.93
C PRO A 12 66.20 -35.29 9.66
N ALA A 13 66.06 -36.13 10.70
CA ALA A 13 64.81 -36.27 11.46
C ALA A 13 64.47 -34.97 12.23
N ILE A 14 65.48 -34.31 12.81
CA ILE A 14 65.32 -33.03 13.51
C ILE A 14 64.88 -31.93 12.55
N VAL A 15 65.46 -31.85 11.35
CA VAL A 15 65.08 -30.87 10.33
C VAL A 15 63.64 -31.08 9.85
N THR A 16 63.23 -32.32 9.60
CA THR A 16 61.82 -32.61 9.25
C THR A 16 60.85 -32.28 10.37
N LEU A 17 61.21 -32.53 11.63
CA LEU A 17 60.37 -32.21 12.79
C LEU A 17 60.18 -30.69 12.91
N VAL A 18 61.27 -29.93 12.81
CA VAL A 18 61.23 -28.45 12.87
C VAL A 18 60.44 -27.87 11.70
N GLY A 19 60.66 -28.38 10.48
CA GLY A 19 59.89 -27.98 9.31
C GLY A 19 58.40 -28.28 9.46
N ALA A 20 58.04 -29.45 10.01
CA ALA A 20 56.66 -29.82 10.27
C ALA A 20 55.99 -28.92 11.33
N ILE A 21 56.71 -28.54 12.39
CA ILE A 21 56.20 -27.62 13.42
C ILE A 21 55.95 -26.22 12.86
N ILE A 22 56.86 -25.71 12.02
CA ILE A 22 56.70 -24.41 11.36
C ILE A 22 55.51 -24.45 10.39
N ALA A 23 55.39 -25.51 9.59
CA ALA A 23 54.27 -25.70 8.68
C ALA A 23 52.93 -25.80 9.42
N ALA A 24 52.86 -26.59 10.50
CA ALA A 24 51.67 -26.72 11.33
C ALA A 24 51.28 -25.39 11.99
N SER A 25 52.26 -24.63 12.50
CA SER A 25 52.04 -23.30 13.07
C SER A 25 51.51 -22.31 12.02
N GLY A 26 52.03 -22.37 10.80
CA GLY A 26 51.57 -21.53 9.68
C GLY A 26 50.13 -21.84 9.26
N VAL A 27 49.77 -23.12 9.17
CA VAL A 27 48.40 -23.57 8.85
C VAL A 27 47.43 -23.15 9.95
N PHE A 28 47.81 -23.30 11.22
CA PHE A 28 46.97 -22.90 12.36
C PHE A 28 46.73 -21.38 12.37
N TRP A 29 47.78 -20.58 12.17
CA TRP A 29 47.65 -19.12 12.09
C TRP A 29 46.79 -18.67 10.91
N SER A 30 46.96 -19.31 9.75
CA SER A 30 46.17 -19.03 8.55
C SER A 30 44.70 -19.36 8.76
N ALA A 31 44.39 -20.52 9.36
CA ALA A 31 43.03 -20.92 9.68
C ALA A 31 42.38 -19.95 10.69
N TYR A 32 43.11 -19.54 11.73
CA TYR A 32 42.62 -18.57 12.71
C TYR A 32 42.23 -17.23 12.06
N ARG A 33 43.12 -16.66 11.23
CA ARG A 33 42.81 -15.43 10.47
C ARG A 33 41.65 -15.61 9.49
N GLN A 34 41.55 -16.78 8.86
CA GLN A 34 40.48 -17.06 7.90
C GLN A 34 39.11 -17.12 8.58
N VAL A 35 39.02 -17.66 9.80
CA VAL A 35 37.79 -17.66 10.60
C VAL A 35 37.37 -16.24 10.96
N GLU A 36 38.30 -15.41 11.44
CA GLU A 36 38.03 -14.02 11.79
C GLU A 36 37.58 -13.19 10.58
N THR A 37 38.27 -13.33 9.45
CA THR A 37 37.90 -12.68 8.18
C THR A 37 36.53 -13.15 7.69
N SER A 38 36.26 -14.46 7.76
CA SER A 38 34.96 -15.03 7.38
C SER A 38 33.83 -14.54 8.29
N ARG A 39 34.11 -14.32 9.58
CA ARG A 39 33.14 -13.76 10.52
C ARG A 39 32.80 -12.32 10.16
N GLN A 40 33.81 -11.47 9.94
CA GLN A 40 33.61 -10.08 9.51
C GLN A 40 32.88 -9.98 8.17
N LEU A 41 33.19 -10.87 7.22
CA LEU A 41 32.50 -10.92 5.94
C LEU A 41 31.02 -11.30 6.11
N ARG A 42 30.71 -12.26 6.99
CA ARG A 42 29.33 -12.64 7.31
C ARG A 42 28.57 -11.50 7.99
N GLU A 43 29.19 -10.85 8.99
CA GLU A 43 28.61 -9.70 9.68
C GLU A 43 28.29 -8.56 8.69
N LYS A 44 29.24 -8.19 7.82
CA LYS A 44 29.02 -7.17 6.80
C LYS A 44 27.98 -7.58 5.75
N THR A 45 27.96 -8.85 5.35
CA THR A 45 26.95 -9.35 4.39
C THR A 45 25.56 -9.29 5.00
N GLN A 46 25.43 -9.62 6.28
CA GLN A 46 24.17 -9.52 7.02
C GLN A 46 23.73 -8.06 7.17
N GLU A 47 24.65 -7.16 7.52
CA GLU A 47 24.37 -5.73 7.59
C GLU A 47 23.90 -5.16 6.23
N ILE A 48 24.54 -5.55 5.13
CA ILE A 48 24.11 -5.16 3.77
C ILE A 48 22.69 -5.68 3.47
N ALA A 49 22.39 -6.92 3.86
CA ALA A 49 21.06 -7.49 3.66
C ALA A 49 19.99 -6.71 4.44
N ASP A 50 20.25 -6.41 5.72
CA ASP A 50 19.34 -5.66 6.60
C ASP A 50 19.14 -4.21 6.10
N LEU A 51 20.21 -3.56 5.64
CA LEU A 51 20.16 -2.23 5.04
C LEU A 51 19.34 -2.22 3.75
N ASN A 52 19.55 -3.20 2.86
CA ASN A 52 18.77 -3.31 1.63
C ASN A 52 17.29 -3.55 1.91
N GLN A 53 16.96 -4.39 2.89
CA GLN A 53 15.58 -4.61 3.30
C GLN A 53 14.96 -3.32 3.84
N THR A 54 15.68 -2.59 4.69
CA THR A 54 15.22 -1.31 5.25
C THR A 54 15.01 -0.25 4.15
N LEU A 55 15.93 -0.17 3.18
CA LEU A 55 15.81 0.73 2.04
C LEU A 55 14.59 0.40 1.19
N ASN A 56 14.32 -0.88 0.93
CA ASN A 56 13.15 -1.30 0.16
C ASN A 56 11.84 -0.93 0.87
N ILE A 57 11.77 -1.11 2.20
CA ILE A 57 10.60 -0.74 3.00
C ILE A 57 10.39 0.78 2.95
N LYS A 58 11.44 1.56 3.23
CA LYS A 58 11.36 3.03 3.21
C LYS A 58 11.05 3.58 1.81
N SER A 59 11.61 2.96 0.77
CA SER A 59 11.35 3.33 -0.61
C SER A 59 9.87 3.09 -0.96
N THR A 60 9.34 1.92 -0.62
CA THR A 60 7.92 1.59 -0.83
C THR A 60 7.00 2.54 -0.08
N GLU A 61 7.32 2.84 1.18
CA GLU A 61 6.56 3.80 1.99
C GLU A 61 6.59 5.20 1.37
N THR A 62 7.76 5.66 0.93
CA THR A 62 7.90 6.96 0.25
C THR A 62 7.08 7.00 -1.03
N LEU A 63 7.11 5.95 -1.84
CA LEU A 63 6.32 5.85 -3.05
C LEU A 63 4.82 5.88 -2.75
N ASN A 64 4.36 5.17 -1.72
CA ASN A 64 2.96 5.18 -1.32
C ASN A 64 2.51 6.56 -0.82
N GLN A 65 3.35 7.26 -0.04
CA GLN A 65 3.09 8.64 0.41
C GLN A 65 2.99 9.64 -0.75
N LEU A 66 3.68 9.40 -1.87
CA LEU A 66 3.68 10.29 -3.04
C LEU A 66 2.57 9.97 -4.05
N THR A 67 2.21 8.69 -4.17
CA THR A 67 1.23 8.19 -5.15
C THR A 67 -0.17 8.03 -4.57
N GLY A 68 -0.30 7.95 -3.24
CA GLY A 68 -1.54 7.61 -2.55
C GLY A 68 -1.69 6.12 -2.24
N GLY A 69 -0.71 5.28 -2.58
CA GLY A 69 -0.60 3.90 -2.11
C GLY A 69 -1.89 3.08 -2.27
N ASP A 70 -2.35 2.49 -1.17
CA ASP A 70 -3.55 1.66 -1.06
C ASP A 70 -4.87 2.44 -1.04
N SER A 71 -4.82 3.77 -1.14
CA SER A 71 -5.98 4.60 -0.83
C SER A 71 -6.93 4.75 -2.00
N PHE A 72 -8.20 4.90 -1.71
CA PHE A 72 -9.21 5.05 -2.73
C PHE A 72 -10.33 5.91 -2.22
N VAL A 73 -11.07 6.46 -3.16
CA VAL A 73 -12.18 7.34 -2.88
C VAL A 73 -13.45 6.65 -3.34
N TYR A 74 -14.48 6.72 -2.51
CA TYR A 74 -15.79 6.14 -2.75
C TYR A 74 -16.86 7.17 -2.37
N PHE A 75 -18.11 6.84 -2.66
CA PHE A 75 -19.24 7.69 -2.36
C PHE A 75 -20.17 6.97 -1.39
N GLU A 76 -20.52 7.64 -0.31
CA GLU A 76 -21.42 7.11 0.69
C GLU A 76 -22.73 7.92 0.65
N PRO A 77 -23.89 7.29 0.39
CA PRO A 77 -25.15 7.98 0.53
C PRO A 77 -25.34 8.37 1.99
N LEU A 78 -25.85 9.56 2.25
CA LEU A 78 -26.15 10.01 3.61
C LEU A 78 -27.42 10.85 3.64
N LYS A 79 -28.31 10.54 4.60
CA LYS A 79 -29.47 11.38 4.91
C LYS A 79 -29.05 12.47 5.90
N ARG A 80 -29.02 13.73 5.46
CA ARG A 80 -28.66 14.87 6.31
C ARG A 80 -29.43 16.14 5.91
N GLY A 81 -29.98 16.84 6.91
CA GLY A 81 -30.63 18.13 6.70
C GLY A 81 -31.86 18.06 5.78
N GLY A 82 -32.62 16.97 5.83
CA GLY A 82 -33.79 16.78 4.97
C GLY A 82 -33.45 16.51 3.51
N ARG A 83 -32.28 15.93 3.24
CA ARG A 83 -31.82 15.54 1.90
C ARG A 83 -31.09 14.21 1.95
N LEU A 84 -31.13 13.48 0.84
CA LEU A 84 -30.21 12.38 0.56
C LEU A 84 -29.11 12.92 -0.33
N ALA A 85 -27.85 12.80 0.06
CA ALA A 85 -26.71 13.21 -0.77
C ALA A 85 -25.64 12.12 -0.80
N LEU A 86 -24.94 11.99 -1.93
CA LEU A 86 -23.79 11.09 -2.05
C LEU A 86 -22.51 11.85 -1.65
N PHE A 87 -21.91 11.46 -0.52
CA PHE A 87 -20.73 12.10 0.03
C PHE A 87 -19.45 11.42 -0.41
N LEU A 88 -18.47 12.22 -0.81
CA LEU A 88 -17.14 11.74 -1.14
C LEU A 88 -16.39 11.29 0.13
N ARG A 89 -15.98 10.03 0.19
CA ARG A 89 -15.21 9.45 1.30
C ARG A 89 -13.89 8.90 0.80
N GLN A 90 -12.89 8.86 1.67
CA GLN A 90 -11.63 8.17 1.40
C GLN A 90 -11.43 7.00 2.37
N ALA A 91 -10.83 5.93 1.85
CA ALA A 91 -10.34 4.79 2.60
C ALA A 91 -8.90 4.46 2.19
N GLY A 92 -8.17 3.79 3.08
CA GLY A 92 -6.75 3.51 2.96
C GLY A 92 -5.89 4.41 3.85
N ASN A 93 -4.59 4.13 3.87
CA ASN A 93 -3.64 4.69 4.83
C ASN A 93 -2.92 5.95 4.36
N TYR A 94 -3.06 6.29 3.07
CA TYR A 94 -2.37 7.41 2.43
C TYR A 94 -3.38 8.44 1.89
N PRO A 95 -2.97 9.69 1.63
CA PRO A 95 -3.84 10.65 0.97
C PRO A 95 -4.17 10.23 -0.47
N SER A 96 -5.39 10.52 -0.94
CA SER A 96 -5.72 10.43 -2.36
C SER A 96 -5.42 11.78 -3.02
N PHE A 97 -4.44 11.82 -3.91
CA PHE A 97 -3.98 13.04 -4.58
C PHE A 97 -4.59 13.22 -5.97
N ASP A 98 -4.72 14.48 -6.36
CA ASP A 98 -5.20 14.93 -7.68
C ASP A 98 -6.53 14.29 -8.09
N VAL A 99 -7.42 14.12 -7.10
CA VAL A 99 -8.74 13.53 -7.27
C VAL A 99 -9.57 14.38 -8.22
N THR A 100 -9.97 13.76 -9.32
CA THR A 100 -10.87 14.34 -10.32
C THR A 100 -12.05 13.41 -10.53
N LEU A 101 -13.26 13.97 -10.55
CA LEU A 101 -14.50 13.24 -10.68
C LEU A 101 -15.10 13.43 -12.07
N ARG A 102 -15.60 12.35 -12.68
CA ARG A 102 -16.47 12.40 -13.86
C ARG A 102 -17.74 11.64 -13.55
N LEU A 103 -18.88 12.30 -13.75
CA LEU A 103 -20.16 11.77 -13.34
C LEU A 103 -21.03 11.51 -14.55
N HIS A 104 -21.49 10.27 -14.68
CA HIS A 104 -22.42 9.87 -15.70
C HIS A 104 -23.72 9.39 -15.06
N GLU A 105 -24.84 9.64 -15.71
CA GLU A 105 -26.12 9.02 -15.41
C GLU A 105 -26.65 8.35 -16.68
N SER A 106 -26.89 7.05 -16.61
CA SER A 106 -27.40 6.26 -17.74
C SER A 106 -26.59 6.49 -19.04
N GLY A 107 -25.27 6.64 -18.92
CA GLY A 107 -24.33 6.86 -20.02
C GLY A 107 -24.13 8.33 -20.44
N ASN A 108 -24.90 9.28 -19.90
CA ASN A 108 -24.76 10.70 -20.21
C ASN A 108 -23.89 11.39 -19.16
N LEU A 109 -22.91 12.18 -19.62
CA LEU A 109 -22.10 13.02 -18.72
C LEU A 109 -22.99 14.11 -18.10
N LEU A 110 -23.09 14.11 -16.77
CA LEU A 110 -23.92 15.05 -16.02
C LEU A 110 -23.28 16.43 -15.88
N ALA A 111 -21.95 16.47 -15.79
CA ALA A 111 -21.19 17.70 -15.59
C ALA A 111 -19.76 17.58 -16.14
N PRO A 112 -19.10 18.71 -16.43
CA PRO A 112 -17.66 18.71 -16.70
C PRO A 112 -16.88 18.05 -15.57
N PRO A 113 -15.67 17.51 -15.84
CA PRO A 113 -14.82 16.94 -14.80
C PRO A 113 -14.59 17.90 -13.64
N ILE A 114 -14.80 17.44 -12.42
CA ILE A 114 -14.67 18.24 -11.20
C ILE A 114 -13.34 17.92 -10.54
N LEU A 115 -12.47 18.93 -10.43
CA LEU A 115 -11.23 18.81 -9.66
C LEU A 115 -11.54 18.97 -8.17
N VAL A 116 -11.34 17.91 -7.41
CA VAL A 116 -11.47 17.90 -5.94
C VAL A 116 -10.12 18.24 -5.29
N GLY A 117 -9.02 17.77 -5.88
CA GLY A 117 -7.68 17.97 -5.34
C GLY A 117 -7.25 16.83 -4.41
N THR A 118 -6.79 17.14 -3.20
CA THR A 118 -6.30 16.11 -2.27
C THR A 118 -7.36 15.78 -1.22
N VAL A 119 -7.68 14.49 -1.08
CA VAL A 119 -8.62 13.97 -0.09
C VAL A 119 -7.86 13.14 0.95
N ARG A 120 -8.13 13.39 2.24
CA ARG A 120 -7.52 12.69 3.37
C ARG A 120 -8.60 12.27 4.35
N ARG A 121 -8.52 11.03 4.86
CA ARG A 121 -9.42 10.54 5.91
C ARG A 121 -9.56 11.53 7.05
N GLY A 122 -10.79 11.94 7.37
CA GLY A 122 -11.08 12.80 8.51
C GLY A 122 -10.69 14.27 8.31
N SER A 123 -10.33 14.68 7.09
CA SER A 123 -9.94 16.06 6.79
C SER A 123 -11.08 17.08 6.81
N GLY A 124 -12.32 16.63 7.04
CA GLY A 124 -13.50 17.48 6.93
C GLY A 124 -13.94 17.75 5.49
N PHE A 125 -13.02 17.71 4.52
CA PHE A 125 -13.32 17.78 3.08
C PHE A 125 -14.12 16.58 2.56
N ASP A 126 -14.07 15.44 3.27
CA ASP A 126 -14.92 14.25 3.08
C ASP A 126 -16.44 14.56 3.18
N TRP A 127 -16.81 15.81 3.53
CA TRP A 127 -18.18 16.27 3.67
C TRP A 127 -18.53 17.46 2.75
N ILE A 128 -17.57 18.04 2.04
CA ILE A 128 -17.69 19.40 1.49
C ILE A 128 -17.78 19.43 -0.05
N THR A 129 -17.26 18.42 -0.76
CA THR A 129 -17.29 18.43 -2.23
C THR A 129 -18.46 17.61 -2.75
N PHE A 130 -19.64 18.24 -2.75
CA PHE A 130 -20.86 17.71 -3.36
C PHE A 130 -21.12 18.46 -4.68
N PRO A 131 -21.21 17.74 -5.80
CA PRO A 131 -21.88 18.27 -6.95
C PRO A 131 -23.40 18.31 -6.67
N PRO A 132 -24.11 19.43 -6.91
CA PRO A 132 -25.53 19.57 -6.58
C PRO A 132 -26.44 18.49 -7.19
N PHE A 133 -26.01 17.88 -8.29
CA PHE A 133 -26.71 16.81 -8.99
C PHE A 133 -26.61 15.44 -8.32
N LEU A 134 -25.84 15.32 -7.23
CA LEU A 134 -25.85 14.15 -6.34
C LEU A 134 -26.69 14.38 -5.07
N GLU A 135 -27.45 15.48 -5.01
CA GLU A 135 -28.43 15.74 -3.95
C GLU A 135 -29.84 15.44 -4.42
N LEU A 136 -30.55 14.67 -3.61
CA LEU A 136 -31.95 14.32 -3.77
C LEU A 136 -32.75 14.88 -2.57
N PRO A 137 -34.05 15.17 -2.75
CA PRO A 137 -34.91 15.49 -1.62
C PRO A 137 -34.90 14.34 -0.61
N GLU A 138 -35.22 14.61 0.67
CA GLU A 138 -35.23 13.56 1.72
C GLU A 138 -36.03 12.32 1.32
N ARG A 139 -37.16 12.57 0.66
CA ARG A 139 -38.06 11.54 0.16
C ARG A 139 -38.32 11.75 -1.33
N PRO A 140 -38.54 10.67 -2.09
CA PRO A 140 -39.03 10.76 -3.45
C PRO A 140 -40.36 11.51 -3.51
N THR A 141 -40.57 12.26 -4.60
CA THR A 141 -41.88 12.85 -4.89
C THR A 141 -42.93 11.75 -5.01
N ALA A 142 -44.18 12.03 -4.62
CA ALA A 142 -45.26 11.07 -4.76
C ALA A 142 -45.40 10.62 -6.23
N GLY A 143 -45.30 9.30 -6.45
CA GLY A 143 -45.33 8.72 -7.80
C GLY A 143 -43.98 8.70 -8.53
N ASP A 144 -42.88 9.14 -7.92
CA ASP A 144 -41.54 8.95 -8.49
C ASP A 144 -41.25 7.45 -8.61
N THR A 145 -40.94 7.03 -9.83
CA THR A 145 -40.55 5.66 -10.20
C THR A 145 -39.20 5.64 -10.92
N HIS A 146 -38.54 6.80 -11.01
CA HIS A 146 -37.33 6.97 -11.76
C HIS A 146 -36.15 6.34 -11.02
N VAL A 147 -35.54 5.33 -11.64
CA VAL A 147 -34.30 4.72 -11.16
C VAL A 147 -33.13 5.49 -11.75
N ARG A 148 -32.27 5.99 -10.86
CA ARG A 148 -31.07 6.76 -11.23
C ARG A 148 -29.86 5.85 -11.10
N ASN A 149 -29.14 5.69 -12.20
CA ASN A 149 -27.93 4.87 -12.25
C ASN A 149 -26.74 5.78 -12.49
N TYR A 150 -26.06 6.14 -11.40
CA TYR A 150 -24.86 6.94 -11.43
C TYR A 150 -23.64 6.07 -11.66
N GLN A 151 -22.78 6.48 -12.57
CA GLN A 151 -21.43 5.97 -12.71
C GLN A 151 -20.47 7.11 -12.42
N ILE A 152 -19.73 6.98 -11.33
CA ILE A 152 -18.79 8.00 -10.89
C ILE A 152 -17.38 7.46 -11.10
N GLU A 153 -16.68 8.04 -12.07
CA GLU A 153 -15.27 7.77 -12.29
C GLU A 153 -14.44 8.73 -11.46
N VAL A 154 -13.57 8.17 -10.64
CA VAL A 154 -12.61 8.89 -9.81
C VAL A 154 -11.22 8.63 -10.34
N SER A 155 -10.56 9.66 -10.85
CA SER A 155 -9.15 9.61 -11.21
C SER A 155 -8.32 10.16 -10.07
N ALA A 156 -7.32 9.41 -9.62
CA ALA A 156 -6.31 9.83 -8.64
C ALA A 156 -4.92 9.36 -9.09
N ARG A 157 -3.85 9.81 -8.40
CA ARG A 157 -2.47 9.42 -8.75
C ARG A 157 -2.21 7.91 -8.73
N ASN A 158 -2.86 7.16 -7.85
CA ASN A 158 -2.72 5.71 -7.74
C ASN A 158 -3.72 4.91 -8.59
N GLY A 159 -4.45 5.58 -9.47
CA GLY A 159 -5.27 4.96 -10.50
C GLY A 159 -6.66 5.55 -10.62
N ILE A 160 -7.46 4.87 -11.45
CA ILE A 160 -8.86 5.20 -11.69
C ILE A 160 -9.73 4.21 -10.92
N PHE A 161 -10.80 4.71 -10.33
CA PHE A 161 -11.81 3.95 -9.63
C PHE A 161 -13.16 4.28 -10.24
N VAL A 162 -14.00 3.26 -10.47
CA VAL A 162 -15.34 3.43 -11.02
C VAL A 162 -16.32 2.96 -9.97
N HIS A 163 -17.19 3.86 -9.54
CA HIS A 163 -18.21 3.59 -8.54
C HIS A 163 -19.59 3.65 -9.18
N ASN A 164 -20.27 2.52 -9.27
CA ASN A 164 -21.64 2.46 -9.79
C ASN A 164 -22.61 2.50 -8.61
N ILE A 165 -23.55 3.45 -8.67
CA ILE A 165 -24.51 3.73 -7.60
C ILE A 165 -25.89 3.77 -8.21
N ARG A 166 -26.74 2.86 -7.76
CA ARG A 166 -28.15 2.85 -8.13
C ARG A 166 -28.96 3.49 -7.01
N VAL A 167 -29.82 4.44 -7.36
CA VAL A 167 -30.76 5.08 -6.44
C VAL A 167 -32.18 4.89 -6.97
N GLU A 168 -33.06 4.31 -6.16
CA GLU A 168 -34.44 4.04 -6.54
C GLU A 168 -35.44 4.41 -5.44
N PRO A 169 -36.61 4.93 -5.81
CA PRO A 169 -37.69 5.20 -4.87
C PRO A 169 -38.41 3.88 -4.51
N VAL A 170 -38.45 3.53 -3.23
CA VAL A 170 -39.12 2.34 -2.71
C VAL A 170 -40.01 2.73 -1.54
N LYS A 171 -41.33 2.57 -1.70
CA LYS A 171 -42.33 2.83 -0.65
C LYS A 171 -42.21 4.23 -0.01
N GLY A 172 -41.87 5.25 -0.81
CA GLY A 172 -41.74 6.64 -0.33
C GLY A 172 -40.40 6.96 0.35
N GLU A 173 -39.42 6.07 0.27
CA GLU A 173 -38.05 6.28 0.74
C GLU A 173 -37.06 6.02 -0.40
N TRP A 174 -35.88 6.63 -0.34
CA TRP A 174 -34.80 6.29 -1.25
C TRP A 174 -34.07 5.04 -0.78
N ARG A 175 -33.86 4.11 -1.71
CA ARG A 175 -32.96 2.97 -1.54
C ARG A 175 -31.74 3.15 -2.42
N THR A 176 -30.58 2.77 -1.90
CA THR A 176 -29.33 2.82 -2.65
C THR A 176 -28.66 1.45 -2.70
N ASP A 177 -28.01 1.18 -3.83
CA ASP A 177 -27.02 0.11 -3.99
C ASP A 177 -25.76 0.72 -4.59
N SER A 178 -24.75 0.86 -3.75
CA SER A 178 -23.48 1.50 -4.02
C SER A 178 -22.34 0.53 -3.79
N THR A 179 -22.58 -0.78 -3.75
CA THR A 179 -21.53 -1.74 -3.37
C THR A 179 -20.54 -2.03 -4.51
N ASP A 180 -20.81 -1.52 -5.70
CA ASP A 180 -20.05 -1.79 -6.92
C ASP A 180 -18.96 -0.74 -7.16
N LEU A 181 -17.86 -0.89 -6.44
CA LEU A 181 -16.63 -0.13 -6.63
C LEU A 181 -15.59 -1.00 -7.32
N VAL A 182 -15.08 -0.55 -8.47
CA VAL A 182 -14.12 -1.30 -9.30
C VAL A 182 -12.89 -0.45 -9.58
N LYS A 183 -11.71 -1.06 -9.49
CA LYS A 183 -10.48 -0.52 -10.06
C LYS A 183 -10.13 -1.29 -11.33
N PRO A 184 -10.14 -0.64 -12.51
CA PRO A 184 -9.78 -1.29 -13.76
C PRO A 184 -8.42 -2.00 -13.66
N GLY A 185 -8.38 -3.27 -14.06
CA GLY A 185 -7.19 -4.13 -13.97
C GLY A 185 -6.94 -4.80 -12.61
N GLN A 186 -7.60 -4.36 -11.53
CA GLN A 186 -7.51 -5.01 -10.20
C GLN A 186 -8.82 -5.68 -9.77
N GLY A 187 -9.96 -5.27 -10.34
CA GLY A 187 -11.27 -5.84 -10.04
C GLY A 187 -12.02 -5.06 -8.95
N ARG A 188 -12.95 -5.74 -8.29
CA ARG A 188 -13.85 -5.13 -7.30
C ARG A 188 -13.10 -4.82 -6.00
N ILE A 189 -13.30 -3.61 -5.48
CA ILE A 189 -12.77 -3.16 -4.20
C ILE A 189 -13.89 -3.27 -3.16
N ALA A 190 -13.58 -3.89 -2.02
CA ALA A 190 -14.51 -3.93 -0.90
C ALA A 190 -14.59 -2.56 -0.22
N LEU A 191 -15.82 -2.10 0.02
CA LEU A 191 -16.06 -0.88 0.79
C LEU A 191 -15.67 -1.09 2.27
N PRO A 192 -15.30 -0.02 2.99
CA PRO A 192 -14.92 -0.13 4.40
C PRO A 192 -16.06 -0.66 5.29
N PRO A 193 -15.76 -1.33 6.41
CA PRO A 193 -16.77 -1.92 7.30
C PRO A 193 -17.81 -0.94 7.89
N GLY A 194 -17.52 0.36 7.89
CA GLY A 194 -18.41 1.40 8.41
C GLY A 194 -19.34 2.00 7.35
N PHE A 195 -19.24 1.56 6.09
CA PHE A 195 -20.07 2.04 4.99
C PHE A 195 -21.54 1.68 5.23
N LYS A 196 -22.43 2.65 5.02
CA LYS A 196 -23.88 2.44 5.13
C LYS A 196 -24.61 2.93 3.89
N GLU A 197 -25.53 2.11 3.39
CA GLU A 197 -26.47 2.55 2.37
C GLU A 197 -27.55 3.48 2.97
N ALA A 198 -28.32 4.15 2.13
CA ALA A 198 -29.37 5.08 2.56
C ALA A 198 -30.45 4.41 3.42
N GLN A 199 -30.71 3.12 3.20
CA GLN A 199 -31.68 2.33 3.96
C GLN A 199 -31.16 1.84 5.32
N ASP A 200 -29.86 1.89 5.58
CA ASP A 200 -29.22 1.36 6.79
C ASP A 200 -28.86 2.47 7.80
N GLN A 201 -29.36 3.68 7.57
CA GLN A 201 -29.19 4.89 8.38
C GLN A 201 -30.49 5.25 9.09
#